data_AF-A0A6C0EP95-F1
#
_entry.id   AF-A0A6C0EP95-F1
#
_cell.length_a   1.000
_cell.length_b   1.000
_cell.length_c   1.000
_cell.angle_alpha   90.00
_cell.angle_beta   90.00
_cell.angle_gamma   90.00
#
_symmetry.space_group_name_H-M   'P 1'
#
loop_
_entity.id
_entity.type
_entity.pdbx_description
1 polymer ?
#
loop_
_entity_poly.entity_id
_entity_poly.type
_entity_poly.pdbx_seq_one_letter_code
_entity_poly.pdbx_strand_id
1 'polypeptide(L)'
;MEYVSAAALTAIFTVILLVIYKVVINPQIVLTLDPKKMTKCPDNWKYNIATKLCEPNAATSCMPFSPDESTIQSAAAKCNLARTCGTTWSGMCG
;
A
#
# COMPACT_ATOMS: atom_id res chain seq x y z
N MET A 1 27.72 29.18 29.93
CA MET A 1 26.93 29.37 28.70
C MET A 1 27.42 28.55 27.51
N GLU A 2 28.63 27.97 27.56
CA GLU A 2 29.20 27.22 26.43
C GLU A 2 28.53 25.87 26.17
N TYR A 3 28.14 25.15 27.24
CA TYR A 3 27.48 23.84 27.14
C TYR A 3 26.11 23.89 26.45
N VAL A 4 25.37 24.98 26.61
CA VAL A 4 24.06 25.19 25.97
C VAL A 4 24.22 25.37 24.46
N SER A 5 25.30 26.02 24.03
CA SER A 5 25.61 26.25 22.62
C SER A 5 26.05 24.96 21.92
N ALA A 6 26.88 24.15 22.58
CA ALA A 6 27.30 22.85 22.07
C ALA A 6 26.14 21.86 21.97
N ALA A 7 25.26 21.81 22.98
CA ALA A 7 24.08 20.96 22.98
C ALA A 7 23.05 21.36 21.90
N ALA A 8 22.89 22.67 21.66
CA ALA A 8 22.02 23.16 20.59
C ALA A 8 22.56 22.78 19.20
N LEU A 9 23.88 22.92 18.99
CA LEU A 9 24.53 22.55 17.73
C LEU A 9 24.43 21.05 17.44
N THR A 10 24.68 20.19 18.45
CA THR A 10 24.55 18.74 18.27
C THR A 10 23.11 18.35 17.97
N ALA A 11 22.12 18.93 18.64
CA ALA A 11 20.72 18.68 18.33
C ALA A 11 20.36 19.04 16.87
N ILE A 12 20.79 20.21 16.39
CA ILE A 12 20.55 20.66 15.02
C ILE A 12 21.20 19.70 14.01
N PHE A 13 22.48 19.35 14.21
CA PHE A 13 23.17 18.41 13.33
C PHE A 13 22.51 17.04 13.31
N THR A 14 22.02 16.57 14.46
CA THR A 14 21.34 15.28 14.56
C THR A 14 20.03 15.29 13.77
N VAL A 15 19.23 16.35 13.89
CA VAL A 15 17.99 16.51 13.11
C VAL A 15 18.28 16.58 11.60
N ILE A 16 19.30 17.33 11.19
CA ILE A 16 19.69 17.43 9.78
C ILE A 16 20.12 16.05 9.24
N LEU A 17 20.94 15.32 9.98
CA LEU A 17 21.38 13.98 9.59
C LEU A 17 20.20 13.00 9.50
N LEU A 18 19.21 13.09 10.40
CA LEU A 18 17.99 12.28 10.33
C LEU A 18 17.14 12.61 9.09
N VAL A 19 17.02 13.89 8.73
CA VAL A 19 16.33 14.31 7.50
C VAL A 19 17.05 13.78 6.26
N ILE A 20 18.39 13.94 6.20
CA ILE A 20 19.20 13.40 5.10
C ILE A 20 19.08 11.88 5.03
N TYR A 21 19.16 11.18 6.16
CA TYR A 21 19.00 9.74 6.21
C TYR A 21 17.63 9.32 5.66
N LYS A 22 16.56 10.02 6.01
CA LYS A 22 15.21 9.74 5.52
C LYS A 22 15.03 10.04 4.03
N VAL A 23 15.65 11.09 3.50
CA VAL A 23 15.42 11.54 2.12
C VAL A 23 16.37 10.86 1.13
N VAL A 24 17.63 10.69 1.50
CA VAL A 24 18.70 10.23 0.60
C VAL A 24 18.98 8.74 0.77
N ILE A 25 19.10 8.28 2.03
CA ILE A 25 19.60 6.93 2.32
C ILE A 25 18.47 5.91 2.38
N ASN A 26 17.35 6.28 3.01
CA ASN A 26 16.16 5.45 3.09
C ASN A 26 14.96 6.20 2.53
N PRO A 27 14.93 6.47 1.20
CA PRO A 27 13.71 6.90 0.56
C PRO A 27 12.73 5.75 0.72
N GLN A 28 11.95 5.77 1.80
CA GLN A 28 10.72 5.01 1.85
C GLN A 28 9.83 5.67 0.80
N ILE A 29 9.95 5.19 -0.42
CA ILE A 29 8.84 5.08 -1.36
C ILE A 29 7.76 4.31 -0.62
N VAL A 30 7.04 5.02 0.25
CA VAL A 30 5.66 4.71 0.52
C VAL A 30 5.08 4.67 -0.87
N LEU A 31 4.82 3.47 -1.38
CA LEU A 31 4.02 3.28 -2.57
C LEU A 31 2.73 4.03 -2.24
N THR A 32 2.66 5.31 -2.63
CA THR A 32 1.44 6.11 -2.56
C THR A 32 0.58 5.54 -3.66
N LEU A 33 0.02 4.40 -3.29
CA LEU A 33 -1.16 3.75 -3.76
C LEU A 33 -2.20 4.84 -4.01
N ASP A 34 -2.20 5.39 -5.23
CA ASP A 34 -3.08 6.48 -5.63
C ASP A 34 -4.52 5.93 -5.60
N PRO A 35 -5.36 6.36 -4.63
CA PRO A 35 -6.69 5.80 -4.47
C PRO A 35 -7.58 6.08 -5.69
N LYS A 36 -7.23 7.06 -6.54
CA LYS A 36 -7.96 7.35 -7.77
C LYS A 36 -7.67 6.36 -8.90
N LYS A 37 -6.57 5.62 -8.82
CA LYS A 37 -6.20 4.57 -9.78
C LYS A 37 -6.50 3.15 -9.28
N MET A 38 -7.04 3.02 -8.08
CA MET A 38 -7.38 1.73 -7.49
C MET A 38 -8.67 1.19 -8.08
N THR A 39 -8.58 0.08 -8.81
CA THR A 39 -9.76 -0.68 -9.19
C THR A 39 -10.40 -1.33 -7.96
N LYS A 40 -11.74 -1.39 -7.92
CA LYS A 40 -12.48 -1.99 -6.80
C LYS A 40 -12.28 -3.50 -6.69
N CYS A 41 -11.98 -4.16 -7.80
CA CYS A 41 -11.72 -5.60 -7.90
C CYS A 41 -10.36 -5.87 -8.58
N PRO A 42 -9.80 -7.08 -8.40
CA PRO A 42 -8.60 -7.53 -9.12
C PRO A 42 -8.77 -7.49 -10.64
N ASP A 43 -7.65 -7.57 -11.35
CA ASP A 43 -7.66 -7.67 -12.82
C ASP A 43 -8.36 -8.97 -13.23
N ASN A 44 -9.15 -8.93 -14.31
CA ASN A 44 -10.05 -10.01 -14.74
C ASN A 44 -11.20 -10.37 -13.78
N TRP A 45 -11.52 -9.51 -12.81
CA TRP A 45 -12.70 -9.66 -11.95
C TRP A 45 -13.68 -8.52 -12.20
N LYS A 46 -14.98 -8.79 -12.02
CA LYS A 46 -16.05 -7.82 -12.18
C LYS A 46 -16.80 -7.64 -10.88
N TYR A 47 -17.03 -6.38 -10.51
CA TYR A 47 -17.88 -6.07 -9.36
C TYR A 47 -19.35 -6.25 -9.74
N ASN A 48 -20.03 -7.17 -9.07
CA ASN A 48 -21.45 -7.40 -9.21
C ASN A 48 -22.20 -6.53 -8.18
N ILE A 49 -22.98 -5.56 -8.67
CA ILE A 49 -23.67 -4.58 -7.81
C ILE A 49 -24.80 -5.25 -7.01
N ALA A 50 -25.43 -6.30 -7.56
CA ALA A 50 -26.53 -7.00 -6.90
C ALA A 50 -26.05 -7.84 -5.71
N THR A 51 -24.93 -8.55 -5.87
CA THR A 51 -24.34 -9.38 -4.80
C THR A 51 -23.34 -8.61 -3.94
N LYS A 52 -22.86 -7.44 -4.40
CA LYS A 52 -21.76 -6.65 -3.84
C LYS A 52 -20.43 -7.41 -3.77
N LEU A 53 -20.26 -8.42 -4.63
CA LEU A 53 -19.06 -9.24 -4.67
C LEU A 53 -18.23 -8.93 -5.92
N CYS A 54 -16.92 -9.07 -5.79
CA CYS A 54 -16.03 -9.24 -6.92
C CYS A 54 -16.13 -10.69 -7.39
N GLU A 55 -16.58 -10.90 -8.62
CA GLU A 55 -16.72 -12.21 -9.25
C GLU A 55 -15.68 -12.35 -10.37
N PRO A 56 -14.97 -13.49 -10.48
CA PRO A 56 -13.99 -13.67 -11.53
C PRO A 56 -14.67 -13.86 -12.90
N ASN A 57 -14.08 -13.25 -13.95
CA ASN A 57 -14.57 -13.43 -15.33
C ASN A 57 -14.06 -14.73 -15.99
N ALA A 58 -13.14 -15.46 -15.34
CA ALA A 58 -12.55 -16.71 -15.81
C ALA A 58 -12.65 -17.79 -14.73
N ALA A 59 -12.46 -19.06 -15.11
CA ALA A 59 -12.37 -20.15 -14.13
C ALA A 59 -11.10 -19.96 -13.28
N THR A 60 -11.27 -19.72 -11.99
CA THR A 60 -10.19 -19.57 -11.00
C THR A 60 -10.48 -20.45 -9.79
N SER A 61 -9.45 -20.80 -9.03
CA SER A 61 -9.58 -21.51 -7.74
C SER A 61 -10.14 -20.63 -6.62
N CYS A 62 -10.22 -19.31 -6.82
CA CYS A 62 -10.74 -18.37 -5.83
C CYS A 62 -12.25 -18.17 -5.91
N MET A 63 -12.85 -18.05 -4.73
CA MET A 63 -14.26 -17.75 -4.55
C MET A 63 -14.54 -16.24 -4.68
N PRO A 64 -15.76 -15.85 -5.07
CA PRO A 64 -16.20 -14.46 -5.01
C PRO A 64 -16.06 -13.89 -3.60
N PHE A 65 -15.66 -12.62 -3.49
CA PHE A 65 -15.42 -11.96 -2.19
C PHE A 65 -15.90 -10.51 -2.20
N SER A 66 -16.17 -9.96 -1.01
CA SER A 66 -16.52 -8.55 -0.85
C SER A 66 -15.24 -7.70 -0.79
N PRO A 67 -15.05 -6.72 -1.69
CA PRO A 67 -13.87 -5.84 -1.66
C PRO A 67 -13.87 -4.86 -0.48
N ASP A 68 -15.03 -4.71 0.17
CA ASP A 68 -15.24 -3.83 1.31
C ASP A 68 -15.07 -4.58 2.65
N GLU A 69 -14.64 -5.85 2.61
CA GLU A 69 -14.41 -6.66 3.80
C GLU A 69 -13.21 -6.13 4.61
N SER A 70 -13.33 -6.19 5.93
CA SER A 70 -12.35 -5.66 6.88
C SER A 70 -10.98 -6.36 6.79
N THR A 71 -10.97 -7.62 6.38
CA THR A 71 -9.77 -8.47 6.26
C THR A 71 -8.90 -8.12 5.05
N ILE A 72 -9.42 -7.37 4.09
CA ILE A 72 -8.77 -7.10 2.79
C ILE A 72 -8.58 -5.59 2.55
N GLN A 73 -8.59 -4.77 3.61
CA GLN A 73 -8.49 -3.31 3.48
C GLN A 73 -7.07 -2.83 3.11
N SER A 74 -6.03 -3.57 3.51
CA SER A 74 -4.65 -3.18 3.22
C SER A 74 -4.26 -3.54 1.79
N ALA A 75 -3.44 -2.69 1.15
CA ALA A 75 -2.90 -2.95 -0.17
C ALA A 75 -2.17 -4.30 -0.25
N ALA A 76 -1.42 -4.64 0.82
CA ALA A 76 -0.75 -5.92 0.94
C ALA A 76 -1.74 -7.10 0.98
N ALA A 77 -2.84 -7.00 1.74
CA ALA A 77 -3.86 -8.05 1.77
C ALA A 77 -4.52 -8.23 0.40
N LYS A 78 -4.84 -7.12 -0.28
CA LYS A 78 -5.39 -7.12 -1.65
C LYS A 78 -4.44 -7.79 -2.65
N CYS A 79 -3.15 -7.46 -2.60
CA CYS A 79 -2.13 -8.07 -3.46
C CYS A 79 -1.93 -9.56 -3.17
N ASN A 80 -1.90 -9.96 -1.88
CA ASN A 80 -1.78 -11.36 -1.50
C ASN A 80 -2.98 -12.18 -1.98
N LEU A 81 -4.20 -11.63 -1.90
CA LEU A 81 -5.39 -12.26 -2.43
C LEU A 81 -5.29 -12.43 -3.95
N ALA A 82 -4.96 -11.37 -4.68
CA ALA A 82 -4.80 -11.42 -6.14
C ALA A 82 -3.78 -12.49 -6.57
N ARG A 83 -2.61 -12.54 -5.93
CA ARG A 83 -1.57 -13.55 -6.19
C ARG A 83 -2.01 -14.97 -5.89
N THR A 84 -2.75 -15.17 -4.80
CA THR A 84 -3.33 -16.48 -4.45
C THR A 84 -4.31 -16.96 -5.51
N CYS A 85 -5.00 -16.02 -6.16
CA CYS A 85 -5.93 -16.27 -7.25
C CYS A 85 -5.27 -16.29 -8.64
N GLY A 86 -3.95 -16.21 -8.73
CA GLY A 86 -3.21 -16.19 -9.99
C GLY A 86 -3.49 -14.95 -10.85
N THR A 87 -3.92 -13.84 -10.25
CA THR A 87 -4.17 -12.57 -10.93
C THR A 87 -3.37 -11.42 -10.30
N THR A 88 -3.41 -10.26 -10.95
CA THR A 88 -2.87 -9.01 -10.43
C THR A 88 -4.00 -8.11 -9.97
N TRP A 89 -3.65 -7.00 -9.33
CA TRP A 89 -4.63 -5.99 -8.97
C TRP A 89 -4.03 -4.62 -9.23
N SER A 90 -4.41 -4.02 -10.35
CA SER A 90 -3.97 -2.69 -10.77
C SER A 90 -4.04 -1.68 -9.63
N GLY A 91 -2.89 -1.11 -9.30
CA GLY A 91 -2.74 -0.13 -8.22
C GLY A 91 -2.51 -0.72 -6.83
N MET A 92 -2.79 -2.00 -6.59
CA MET A 92 -2.55 -2.71 -5.31
C MET A 92 -1.36 -3.68 -5.35
N CYS A 93 -1.17 -4.31 -6.50
CA CYS A 93 -0.21 -5.39 -6.74
C CYS A 93 0.42 -5.12 -8.11
N GLY A 94 1.68 -4.69 -8.11
CA GLY A 94 2.51 -4.44 -9.30
C GLY A 94 3.63 -5.45 -9.38
#